data_AF-A0A1H3FXL5-F1
#
_entry.id   AF-A0A1H3FXL5-F1
#
_cell.length_a   1.000
_cell.length_b   1.000
_cell.length_c   1.000
_cell.angle_alpha   90.00
_cell.angle_beta   90.00
_cell.angle_gamma   90.00
#
_symmetry.space_group_name_H-M   'P 1'
#
loop_
_entity.id
_entity.type
_entity.pdbx_description
1 polymer ?
#
loop_
_entity_poly.entity_id
_entity_poly.type
_entity_poly.pdbx_seq_one_letter_code
_entity_poly.pdbx_strand_id
1 'polypeptide(L)'
;MAFNLHGLRAIGEEEIKKLLLQEGKQLERIAKHTWQKYLDSYHPIEYIRTGASMKAIKLGRIERLSSLEYGIRLEFVDDLSYHDSVIRGGDQGHAIMLISDGWKATQGRQAKVYRFGYYEGFQYIEQVLKAYEQSKPDLVQIQFHWNGAYTR
;
A
#
# COMPACT_ATOMS: atom_id res chain seq x y z
N MET A 1 0.85 -6.42 3.60
CA MET A 1 1.83 -5.58 2.83
C MET A 1 2.45 -4.56 3.78
N ALA A 2 3.75 -4.26 3.66
CA ALA A 2 4.35 -3.19 4.47
C ALA A 2 5.44 -2.38 3.74
N PHE A 3 5.58 -1.11 4.11
CA PHE A 3 6.80 -0.33 3.86
C PHE A 3 7.55 -0.15 5.17
N ASN A 4 8.85 -0.44 5.20
CA ASN A 4 9.72 -0.24 6.34
C ASN A 4 10.59 0.98 6.11
N LEU A 5 10.58 1.93 7.04
CA LEU A 5 11.59 3.00 7.08
C LEU A 5 12.72 2.60 8.02
N HIS A 6 13.98 2.78 7.61
CA HIS A 6 15.16 2.47 8.42
C HIS A 6 15.92 3.75 8.72
N GLY A 7 16.22 3.99 10.00
CA GLY A 7 17.05 5.10 10.44
C GLY A 7 18.42 4.65 10.93
N LEU A 8 19.50 5.19 10.38
CA LEU A 8 20.87 4.91 10.84
C LEU A 8 21.22 5.76 12.08
N ARG A 9 21.86 5.15 13.09
CA ARG A 9 22.27 5.81 14.35
C ARG A 9 23.48 6.75 14.18
N ALA A 10 23.34 7.75 13.32
CA ALA A 10 24.23 8.92 13.27
C ALA A 10 23.81 10.01 14.29
N ILE A 11 22.63 9.86 14.89
CA ILE A 11 21.97 10.79 15.81
C ILE A 11 21.43 10.05 17.05
N GLY A 12 20.97 10.78 18.07
CA GLY A 12 20.45 10.21 19.31
C GLY A 12 19.21 9.34 19.10
N GLU A 13 18.94 8.41 20.02
CA GLU A 13 17.79 7.49 19.92
C GLU A 13 16.43 8.22 19.84
N GLU A 14 16.25 9.27 20.63
CA GLU A 14 15.01 10.05 20.62
C GLU A 14 14.86 10.87 19.33
N GLU A 15 15.98 11.31 18.75
CA GLU A 15 16.00 12.04 17.48
C GLU A 15 15.64 11.13 16.31
N ILE A 16 16.19 9.90 16.25
CA ILE A 16 15.84 8.94 15.20
C ILE A 16 14.38 8.49 15.31
N LYS A 17 13.85 8.27 16.52
CA LYS A 17 12.42 7.97 16.71
C LYS A 17 11.53 9.11 16.25
N LYS A 18 11.90 10.36 16.57
CA LYS A 18 11.16 11.55 16.14
C LYS A 18 11.16 11.69 14.62
N LEU A 19 12.33 11.51 13.99
CA LEU A 19 12.49 11.50 12.54
C LEU A 19 11.62 10.42 11.89
N LEU A 20 11.72 9.17 12.36
CA LEU A 20 10.91 8.07 11.83
C LEU A 20 9.41 8.30 11.98
N LEU A 21 8.95 8.92 13.08
CA LEU A 21 7.54 9.26 13.24
C LEU A 21 7.09 10.33 12.25
N GLN A 22 7.92 11.35 12.01
CA GLN A 22 7.64 12.40 11.02
C GLN A 22 7.58 11.82 9.61
N GLU A 23 8.59 11.05 9.24
CA GLU A 23 8.70 10.41 7.93
C GLU A 23 7.63 9.35 7.72
N GLY A 24 7.29 8.56 8.74
CA GLY A 24 6.19 7.59 8.69
C GLY A 24 4.84 8.27 8.43
N LYS A 25 4.57 9.43 9.06
CA LYS A 25 3.36 10.22 8.79
C LYS A 25 3.36 10.82 7.38
N GLN A 26 4.52 11.22 6.87
CA GLN A 26 4.65 11.69 5.50
C GLN A 26 4.37 10.57 4.50
N LEU A 27 4.94 9.39 4.72
CA LEU A 27 4.68 8.21 3.91
C LEU A 27 3.20 7.81 3.95
N GLU A 28 2.56 7.80 5.13
CA GLU A 28 1.13 7.53 5.26
C GLU A 28 0.28 8.54 4.46
N ARG A 29 0.63 9.84 4.53
CA ARG A 29 -0.06 10.89 3.77
C ARG A 29 0.08 10.67 2.27
N ILE A 30 1.27 10.36 1.79
CA ILE A 30 1.54 10.07 0.38
C ILE A 30 0.73 8.85 -0.07
N ALA A 31 0.76 7.76 0.70
CA ALA A 31 0.00 6.55 0.42
C ALA A 31 -1.50 6.83 0.30
N LYS A 32 -2.09 7.52 1.28
CA LYS A 32 -3.52 7.89 1.26
C LYS A 32 -3.85 8.82 0.09
N HIS A 33 -3.01 9.81 -0.21
CA HIS A 33 -3.20 10.71 -1.34
C HIS A 33 -3.18 9.97 -2.68
N THR A 34 -2.20 9.10 -2.88
CA THR A 34 -2.11 8.27 -4.09
C THR A 34 -3.30 7.33 -4.21
N TRP A 35 -3.80 6.77 -3.10
CA TRP A 35 -4.99 5.93 -3.11
C TRP A 35 -6.24 6.73 -3.45
N GLN A 36 -6.36 7.95 -2.94
CA GLN A 36 -7.46 8.85 -3.28
C GLN A 36 -7.47 9.17 -4.78
N LYS A 37 -6.30 9.46 -5.38
CA LYS A 37 -6.21 9.65 -6.84
C LYS A 37 -6.72 8.44 -7.63
N TYR A 38 -6.41 7.22 -7.17
CA TYR A 38 -6.95 6.01 -7.78
C TYR A 38 -8.48 5.97 -7.69
N LEU A 39 -9.05 6.22 -6.52
CA LEU A 39 -10.49 6.26 -6.33
C LEU A 39 -11.13 7.34 -7.22
N ASP A 40 -10.53 8.51 -7.35
CA ASP A 40 -11.07 9.61 -8.16
C ASP A 40 -10.94 9.35 -9.68
N SER A 41 -10.05 8.43 -10.10
CA SER A 41 -9.84 8.11 -11.51
C SER A 41 -11.01 7.42 -12.21
N TYR A 42 -12.02 6.97 -11.45
CA TYR A 42 -13.23 6.35 -12.00
C TYR A 42 -14.43 6.48 -11.07
N HIS A 43 -15.62 6.29 -11.62
CA HIS A 43 -16.87 6.25 -10.89
C HIS A 43 -17.49 4.87 -11.07
N PRO A 44 -17.57 4.04 -10.01
CA PRO A 44 -18.10 2.69 -10.13
C PRO A 44 -19.62 2.74 -10.36
N ILE A 45 -20.08 1.95 -11.32
CA ILE A 45 -21.51 1.78 -11.62
C ILE A 45 -22.06 0.56 -10.86
N GLU A 46 -21.26 -0.50 -10.75
CA GLU A 46 -21.66 -1.81 -10.20
C GLU A 46 -21.58 -1.89 -8.67
N TYR A 47 -21.03 -0.89 -7.98
CA TYR A 47 -20.91 -0.90 -6.52
C TYR A 47 -20.78 0.50 -5.92
N ILE A 48 -21.06 0.60 -4.62
CA ILE A 48 -20.93 1.83 -3.82
C ILE A 48 -19.63 1.78 -3.02
N ARG A 49 -18.85 2.86 -3.06
CA ARG A 49 -17.65 3.00 -2.22
C ARG A 49 -18.03 3.32 -0.79
N THR A 50 -17.50 2.55 0.15
CA THR A 50 -17.71 2.75 1.59
C THR A 50 -16.56 3.52 2.27
N GLY A 51 -15.47 3.79 1.55
CA GLY A 51 -14.26 4.41 2.08
C GLY A 51 -13.41 3.49 2.98
N ALA A 52 -13.81 2.23 3.17
CA ALA A 52 -13.13 1.27 4.04
C ALA A 52 -11.67 1.03 3.65
N SER A 53 -11.36 0.99 2.34
CA SER A 53 -9.99 0.82 1.82
C SER A 53 -9.02 1.90 2.30
N MET A 54 -9.50 3.13 2.53
CA MET A 54 -8.65 4.23 3.01
C MET A 54 -8.26 4.01 4.48
N LYS A 55 -9.15 3.39 5.27
CA LYS A 55 -8.91 3.03 6.67
C LYS A 55 -7.94 1.84 6.80
N ALA A 56 -7.70 1.10 5.72
CA ALA A 56 -6.74 0.01 5.71
C ALA A 56 -5.29 0.51 5.82
N ILE A 57 -5.00 1.71 5.29
CA ILE A 57 -3.67 2.30 5.27
C ILE A 57 -3.37 2.90 6.65
N LYS A 58 -2.49 2.25 7.41
CA LYS A 58 -2.16 2.68 8.78
C LYS A 58 -0.67 2.66 9.04
N LEU A 59 -0.22 3.67 9.76
CA LEU A 59 1.12 3.66 10.32
C LEU A 59 1.16 2.78 11.58
N GLY A 60 2.06 1.81 11.59
CA GLY A 60 2.37 0.94 12.72
C GLY A 60 3.19 1.67 13.79
N ARG A 61 3.75 0.89 14.72
CA ARG A 61 4.58 1.43 15.80
C ARG A 61 6.05 1.47 15.36
N ILE A 62 6.82 2.35 16.01
CA ILE A 62 8.27 2.32 15.88
C ILE A 62 8.79 1.08 16.61
N GLU A 63 9.63 0.32 15.91
CA GLU A 63 10.25 -0.89 16.40
C GLU A 63 11.77 -0.76 16.27
N ARG A 64 12.48 -1.40 17.21
CA ARG A 64 13.93 -1.52 17.13
C ARG A 64 14.26 -2.71 16.25
N LEU A 65 14.95 -2.49 15.14
CA LEU A 65 15.33 -3.54 14.19
C LEU A 65 16.67 -4.18 14.58
N SER A 66 17.59 -3.37 15.10
CA SER A 66 18.91 -3.83 15.57
C SER A 66 19.44 -2.93 16.70
N SER A 67 20.67 -3.18 17.15
CA SER A 67 21.30 -2.32 18.17
C SER A 67 21.45 -0.86 17.71
N LEU A 68 21.50 -0.63 16.39
CA LEU A 68 21.73 0.68 15.76
C LEU A 68 20.62 1.13 14.81
N GLU A 69 19.53 0.38 14.69
CA GLU A 69 18.49 0.69 13.71
C GLU A 69 17.10 0.63 14.33
N TYR A 70 16.30 1.60 13.94
CA TYR A 70 14.88 1.69 14.22
C TYR A 70 14.11 1.72 12.91
N GLY A 71 12.88 1.23 12.95
CA GLY A 71 11.99 1.37 11.83
C GLY A 71 10.54 1.54 12.20
N ILE A 72 9.76 2.02 11.24
CA ILE A 72 8.32 2.17 11.33
C ILE A 72 7.69 1.55 10.08
N ARG A 73 6.58 0.85 10.28
CA ARG A 73 5.89 0.13 9.22
C ARG A 73 4.65 0.88 8.76
N LEU A 74 4.50 1.12 7.47
CA LEU A 74 3.18 1.43 6.91
C LEU A 74 2.50 0.12 6.55
N GLU A 75 1.41 -0.21 7.22
CA GLU A 75 0.68 -1.45 7.08
C GLU A 75 -0.64 -1.24 6.34
N PHE A 76 -1.09 -2.30 5.68
CA PHE A 76 -2.41 -2.41 5.10
C PHE A 76 -3.17 -3.46 5.90
N VAL A 77 -4.19 -3.05 6.67
CA VAL A 77 -4.96 -3.95 7.53
C VAL A 77 -5.63 -5.02 6.69
N ASP A 78 -5.35 -6.29 6.97
CA ASP A 78 -5.75 -7.44 6.15
C ASP A 78 -7.27 -7.50 5.95
N ASP A 79 -8.07 -7.39 7.02
CA ASP A 79 -9.54 -7.42 6.96
C ASP A 79 -10.18 -6.35 6.06
N LEU A 80 -9.42 -5.30 5.74
CA LEU A 80 -9.87 -4.19 4.89
C LEU A 80 -9.18 -4.18 3.51
N SER A 81 -8.22 -5.08 3.31
CA SER A 81 -7.36 -5.12 2.12
C SER A 81 -7.55 -6.40 1.31
N TYR A 82 -8.02 -7.48 1.93
CA TYR A 82 -8.39 -8.71 1.24
C TYR A 82 -9.88 -8.77 0.95
N HIS A 83 -10.21 -9.24 -0.25
CA HIS A 83 -11.59 -9.43 -0.69
C HIS A 83 -11.71 -10.75 -1.44
N ASP A 84 -12.90 -11.33 -1.39
CA ASP A 84 -13.24 -12.50 -2.19
C ASP A 84 -13.15 -12.16 -3.68
N SER A 85 -12.42 -12.99 -4.42
CA SER A 85 -12.31 -12.88 -5.86
C SER A 85 -13.64 -13.26 -6.50
N VAL A 86 -14.25 -12.26 -7.16
CA VAL A 86 -15.42 -12.45 -8.03
C VAL A 86 -15.06 -13.29 -9.27
N ILE A 87 -13.77 -13.39 -9.62
CA ILE A 87 -13.27 -14.14 -10.78
C ILE A 87 -13.03 -15.61 -10.42
N ARG A 88 -12.50 -15.90 -9.23
CA ARG A 88 -12.10 -17.25 -8.79
C ARG A 88 -13.03 -17.89 -7.76
N GLY A 89 -14.19 -17.30 -7.50
CA GLY A 89 -15.24 -17.95 -6.70
C GLY A 89 -14.90 -18.11 -5.21
N GLY A 90 -14.26 -17.11 -4.60
CA GLY A 90 -13.99 -17.09 -3.16
C GLY A 90 -12.52 -17.06 -2.76
N ASP A 91 -11.58 -17.19 -3.70
CA ASP A 91 -10.15 -16.97 -3.39
C ASP A 91 -9.92 -15.53 -2.92
N GLN A 92 -9.18 -15.35 -1.84
CA GLN A 92 -8.87 -14.03 -1.31
C GLN A 92 -7.81 -13.34 -2.19
N GLY A 93 -8.08 -12.11 -2.61
CA GLY A 93 -7.16 -11.25 -3.33
C GLY A 93 -6.88 -9.95 -2.57
N HIS A 94 -5.61 -9.54 -2.52
CA HIS A 94 -5.23 -8.29 -1.87
C HIS A 94 -5.45 -7.09 -2.81
N ALA A 95 -6.50 -6.30 -2.55
CA ALA A 95 -6.94 -5.20 -3.42
C ALA A 95 -5.82 -4.23 -3.78
N ILE A 96 -4.98 -3.81 -2.83
CA ILE A 96 -3.90 -2.85 -3.12
C ILE A 96 -2.90 -3.41 -4.16
N MET A 97 -2.59 -4.71 -4.10
CA MET A 97 -1.68 -5.34 -5.06
C MET A 97 -2.36 -5.48 -6.41
N LEU A 98 -3.62 -5.91 -6.45
CA LEU A 98 -4.40 -5.98 -7.69
C LEU A 98 -4.55 -4.60 -8.34
N ILE A 99 -4.79 -3.56 -7.55
CA ILE A 99 -4.83 -2.19 -8.06
C ILE A 99 -3.45 -1.76 -8.54
N SER A 100 -2.36 -2.15 -7.87
CA SER A 100 -1.02 -1.83 -8.32
C SER A 100 -0.71 -2.48 -9.68
N ASP A 101 -0.92 -3.78 -9.78
CA ASP A 101 -0.34 -4.62 -10.84
C ASP A 101 -1.33 -4.96 -11.96
N GLY A 102 -2.62 -4.71 -11.73
CA GLY A 102 -3.69 -5.03 -12.66
C GLY A 102 -4.18 -6.48 -12.58
N TRP A 103 -5.16 -6.79 -13.43
CA TRP A 103 -5.72 -8.14 -13.57
C TRP A 103 -6.35 -8.34 -14.94
N LYS A 104 -6.58 -9.61 -15.29
CA LYS A 104 -7.31 -9.99 -16.49
C LYS A 104 -8.12 -11.26 -16.24
N ALA A 105 -9.44 -11.18 -16.36
CA ALA A 105 -10.31 -12.35 -16.41
C ALA A 105 -10.31 -12.90 -17.84
N THR A 106 -10.08 -14.21 -17.99
CA THR A 106 -10.06 -14.88 -19.30
C THR A 106 -11.39 -15.54 -19.66
N GLN A 107 -12.30 -15.71 -18.69
CA GLN A 107 -13.57 -16.42 -18.86
C GLN A 107 -14.71 -15.77 -18.03
N GLY A 108 -15.96 -16.15 -18.33
CA GLY A 108 -17.15 -15.73 -17.59
C GLY A 108 -17.68 -14.33 -17.95
N ARG A 109 -18.77 -13.91 -17.26
CA ARG A 109 -19.40 -12.60 -17.46
C ARG A 109 -18.44 -11.44 -17.13
N GLN A 110 -17.53 -11.64 -16.19
CA GLN A 110 -16.58 -10.62 -15.76
C GLN A 110 -15.61 -10.22 -16.88
N ALA A 111 -15.19 -11.16 -17.74
CA ALA A 111 -14.35 -10.87 -18.91
C ALA A 111 -15.00 -9.87 -19.90
N LYS A 112 -16.32 -9.70 -19.84
CA LYS A 112 -17.09 -8.78 -20.71
C LYS A 112 -17.32 -7.39 -20.09
N VAL A 113 -17.00 -7.20 -18.82
CA VAL A 113 -17.23 -5.95 -18.10
C VAL A 113 -15.90 -5.20 -17.96
N TYR A 114 -15.83 -3.98 -18.50
CA TYR A 114 -14.64 -3.14 -18.39
C TYR A 114 -14.25 -2.90 -16.92
N ARG A 115 -12.95 -2.85 -16.60
CA ARG A 115 -12.37 -2.91 -15.23
C ARG A 115 -12.61 -4.19 -14.42
N PHE A 116 -13.62 -5.01 -14.71
CA PHE A 116 -13.76 -6.33 -14.04
C PHE A 116 -13.03 -7.43 -14.81
N GLY A 117 -13.07 -7.36 -16.14
CA GLY A 117 -12.41 -8.30 -17.03
C GLY A 117 -10.97 -7.94 -17.33
N TYR A 118 -10.61 -6.66 -17.26
CA TYR A 118 -9.25 -6.20 -17.53
C TYR A 118 -8.97 -4.86 -16.86
N TYR A 119 -7.82 -4.78 -16.22
CA TYR A 119 -7.25 -3.55 -15.68
C TYR A 119 -5.72 -3.62 -15.79
N GLU A 120 -5.10 -2.57 -16.33
CA GLU A 120 -3.64 -2.49 -16.54
C GLU A 120 -2.84 -2.28 -15.25
N GLY A 121 -3.52 -1.93 -14.16
CA GLY A 121 -2.86 -1.49 -12.93
C GLY A 121 -2.71 0.03 -12.86
N PHE A 122 -2.74 0.55 -11.64
CA PHE A 122 -2.51 1.94 -11.30
C PHE A 122 -1.04 2.20 -10.97
N GLN A 123 -0.21 1.17 -10.84
CA GLN A 123 1.16 1.28 -10.33
C GLN A 123 1.20 2.00 -8.96
N TYR A 124 0.21 1.70 -8.10
CA TYR A 124 0.03 2.37 -6.82
C TYR A 124 1.31 2.34 -5.96
N ILE A 125 1.96 1.18 -5.86
CA ILE A 125 3.17 1.01 -5.03
C ILE A 125 4.33 1.84 -5.59
N GLU A 126 4.55 1.81 -6.90
CA GLU A 126 5.60 2.58 -7.56
C GLU A 126 5.39 4.09 -7.38
N GLN A 127 4.14 4.55 -7.49
CA GLN A 127 3.81 5.96 -7.27
C GLN A 127 4.07 6.41 -5.83
N VAL A 128 3.74 5.58 -4.84
CA VAL A 128 4.02 5.88 -3.42
C VAL A 128 5.52 5.94 -3.16
N LEU A 129 6.27 4.94 -3.63
CA LEU A 129 7.73 4.88 -3.49
C LEU A 129 8.40 6.08 -4.15
N LYS A 130 8.05 6.38 -5.41
CA LYS A 130 8.63 7.50 -6.16
C LYS A 130 8.35 8.84 -5.49
N ALA A 131 7.13 9.06 -5.03
CA ALA A 131 6.76 10.31 -4.36
C ALA A 131 7.49 10.49 -3.02
N TYR A 132 7.66 9.40 -2.25
CA TYR A 132 8.40 9.46 -0.99
C TYR A 132 9.89 9.67 -1.21
N GLU A 133 10.51 8.93 -2.13
CA GLU A 133 11.94 8.98 -2.44
C GLU A 133 12.40 10.39 -2.87
N GLN A 134 11.53 11.18 -3.51
CA GLN A 134 11.80 12.57 -3.90
C GLN A 134 11.91 13.54 -2.71
N SER A 135 11.43 13.14 -1.54
CA SER A 135 11.25 14.02 -0.37
C SER A 135 11.88 13.49 0.91
N LYS A 136 12.47 12.30 0.86
CA LYS A 136 13.01 11.62 2.04
C LYS A 136 14.31 12.29 2.51
N PRO A 137 14.59 12.29 3.82
CA PRO A 137 15.91 12.60 4.36
C PRO A 137 16.93 11.50 4.03
N ASP A 138 18.21 11.85 3.85
CA ASP A 138 19.30 10.90 3.56
C ASP A 138 19.47 9.81 4.63
N LEU A 139 19.15 10.14 5.88
CA LEU A 139 19.23 9.22 7.03
C LEU A 139 18.12 8.17 7.05
N VAL A 140 17.15 8.25 6.13
CA VAL A 140 16.00 7.36 6.08
C VAL A 140 16.00 6.57 4.76
N GLN A 141 15.93 5.25 4.90
CA GLN A 141 15.74 4.35 3.75
C GLN A 141 14.35 3.77 3.79
N ILE A 142 13.70 3.65 2.63
CA ILE A 142 12.42 2.94 2.49
C ILE A 142 12.67 1.57 1.87
N GLN A 143 12.05 0.54 2.43
CA GLN A 143 12.03 -0.81 1.87
C GLN A 143 10.59 -1.27 1.74
N PHE A 144 10.25 -1.83 0.59
CA PHE A 144 8.94 -2.46 0.38
C PHE A 144 9.03 -3.97 0.65
N HIS A 145 8.10 -4.48 1.45
CA HIS A 145 8.01 -5.90 1.79
C HIS A 145 6.59 -6.42 1.52
N TRP A 146 6.49 -7.46 0.70
CA TRP A 146 5.24 -8.16 0.40
C TRP A 146 5.42 -9.67 0.57
N ASN A 147 4.64 -10.25 1.48
CA ASN A 147 4.72 -11.66 1.84
C ASN A 147 3.42 -12.42 1.52
N GLY A 148 2.45 -11.77 0.86
CA GLY A 148 1.14 -12.38 0.61
C GLY A 148 1.14 -13.26 -0.64
N ALA A 149 0.32 -14.31 -0.60
CA ALA A 149 0.13 -15.20 -1.74
C ALA A 149 -0.51 -14.41 -2.91
N TYR A 150 0.09 -14.53 -4.08
CA TYR A 150 -0.35 -13.88 -5.30
C TYR A 150 -1.33 -14.82 -6.02
N THR A 151 -2.63 -14.66 -5.80
CA THR A 151 -3.63 -15.30 -6.66
C THR A 151 -3.93 -14.34 -7.82
N ARG A 152 -3.32 -14.62 -8.98
CA ARG A 152 -3.65 -13.98 -10.28
C ARG A 152 -5.02 -14.43 -10.77
#